data_AF-A0A538KB32-F1
#
_entry.id   AF-A0A538KB32-F1
#
_cell.length_a   1.000
_cell.length_b   1.000
_cell.length_c   1.000
_cell.angle_alpha   90.00
_cell.angle_beta   90.00
_cell.angle_gamma   90.00
#
_symmetry.space_group_name_H-M   'P 1'
#
loop_
_entity.id
_entity.type
_entity.pdbx_description
1 polymer ?
#
loop_
_entity_poly.entity_id
_entity_poly.type
_entity_poly.pdbx_seq_one_letter_code
_entity_poly.pdbx_strand_id
1 'polypeptide(L)'
;MWSLRTLLAGGLAVVALSACGSAAKPSQGRGRVDDPRTGGPDYLKCIRDRGLSAVEMGATGIQIGQPPAGPTIRFLPTPGAATAAQIAGNTQGAEVIGAALLYPNAASNGELQAIESCLGHSVKG
;
A
#
# COMPACT_ATOMS: atom_id res chain seq x y z
N MET A 1 44.96 17.66 -63.50
CA MET A 1 44.39 19.02 -63.49
C MET A 1 43.15 19.00 -62.60
N TRP A 2 43.11 19.88 -61.59
CA TRP A 2 42.03 20.26 -60.64
C TRP A 2 41.14 19.17 -60.00
N SER A 3 41.18 18.94 -58.68
CA SER A 3 40.76 19.79 -57.54
C SER A 3 39.26 20.11 -57.52
N LEU A 4 38.54 19.55 -56.55
CA LEU A 4 37.47 20.28 -55.85
C LEU A 4 37.31 19.78 -54.41
N ARG A 5 37.67 20.66 -53.48
CA ARG A 5 37.41 20.60 -52.04
C ARG A 5 36.07 21.30 -51.76
N THR A 6 35.22 20.69 -50.93
CA THR A 6 34.16 21.34 -50.11
C THR A 6 33.62 20.27 -49.15
N LEU A 7 34.04 20.18 -47.87
CA LEU A 7 33.59 20.93 -46.68
C LEU A 7 32.07 21.05 -46.53
N LEU A 8 31.49 20.31 -45.57
CA LEU A 8 30.33 20.65 -44.72
C LEU A 8 30.30 19.58 -43.61
N ALA A 9 30.83 19.79 -42.41
CA ALA A 9 30.30 20.58 -41.30
C ALA A 9 28.96 20.04 -40.72
N GLY A 10 29.02 19.56 -39.46
CA GLY A 10 27.89 19.61 -38.53
C GLY A 10 27.34 18.27 -38.07
N GLY A 11 27.51 17.94 -36.78
CA GLY A 11 26.77 16.85 -36.14
C GLY A 11 27.29 16.39 -34.77
N LEU A 12 27.51 17.32 -33.82
CA LEU A 12 27.69 16.95 -32.40
C LEU A 12 26.35 16.44 -31.85
N ALA A 13 26.26 15.15 -31.50
CA ALA A 13 25.14 14.60 -30.76
C ALA A 13 25.54 14.42 -29.28
N VAL A 14 25.29 15.45 -28.46
CA VAL A 14 25.31 15.33 -27.00
C VAL A 14 23.88 15.49 -26.51
N VAL A 15 23.22 14.37 -26.26
CA VAL A 15 21.89 14.32 -25.66
C VAL A 15 22.07 14.32 -24.15
N ALA A 16 22.22 15.51 -23.57
CA ALA A 16 22.20 15.71 -22.12
C ALA A 16 20.73 15.87 -21.67
N LEU A 17 20.06 14.77 -21.35
CA LEU A 17 18.85 14.83 -20.52
C LEU A 17 19.28 15.03 -19.06
N SER A 18 19.54 16.27 -18.68
CA SER A 18 19.43 16.70 -17.27
C SER A 18 17.94 16.75 -16.92
N ALA A 19 17.34 15.57 -16.77
CA ALA A 19 16.05 15.43 -16.11
C ALA A 19 16.24 15.75 -14.63
N CYS A 20 16.23 17.05 -14.30
CA CYS A 20 15.86 17.51 -12.97
C CYS A 20 14.34 17.29 -12.84
N GLY A 21 13.97 16.01 -12.75
CA GLY A 21 12.65 15.63 -12.31
C GLY A 21 12.55 16.04 -10.85
N SER A 22 12.00 17.22 -10.62
CA SER A 22 11.44 17.58 -9.32
C SER A 22 10.32 16.57 -9.06
N ALA A 23 10.69 15.40 -8.56
CA ALA A 23 9.79 14.49 -7.91
C ALA A 23 9.35 15.21 -6.65
N ALA A 24 8.38 16.12 -6.81
CA ALA A 24 7.58 16.62 -5.73
C ALA A 24 7.00 15.37 -5.08
N LYS A 25 7.60 14.96 -3.95
CA LYS A 25 6.97 14.02 -3.04
C LYS A 25 5.57 14.60 -2.81
N PRO A 26 4.48 13.90 -3.16
CA PRO A 26 3.16 14.42 -2.86
C PRO A 26 3.16 14.75 -1.37
N SER A 27 2.83 15.99 -1.05
CA SER A 27 2.72 16.45 0.33
C SER A 27 1.68 15.56 0.98
N GLN A 28 2.14 14.57 1.73
CA GLN A 28 1.31 13.71 2.56
C GLN A 28 0.68 14.66 3.58
N GLY A 29 -0.55 15.06 3.30
CA GLY A 29 -1.24 16.09 4.07
C GLY A 29 -1.18 15.73 5.54
N ARG A 30 -0.77 16.69 6.38
CA ARG A 30 -0.97 16.64 7.84
C ARG A 30 -2.45 16.90 8.14
N GLY A 31 -3.32 16.12 7.51
CA GLY A 31 -4.74 16.02 7.84
C GLY A 31 -4.91 14.86 8.81
N ARG A 32 -6.04 14.83 9.52
CA ARG A 32 -6.43 13.71 10.40
C ARG A 32 -6.16 12.39 9.67
N VAL A 33 -5.71 11.36 10.41
CA VAL A 33 -5.66 10.00 9.86
C VAL A 33 -7.09 9.66 9.48
N ASP A 34 -7.42 9.75 8.19
CA ASP A 34 -8.68 9.27 7.67
C ASP A 34 -8.70 7.77 7.96
N ASP A 35 -9.49 7.36 8.95
CA ASP A 35 -9.69 5.95 9.22
C ASP A 35 -10.61 5.43 8.11
N PRO A 36 -10.12 4.58 7.18
CA PRO A 36 -10.93 4.10 6.07
C PRO A 36 -12.10 3.20 6.53
N ARG A 37 -12.17 2.88 7.84
CA ARG A 37 -13.33 2.23 8.46
C ARG A 37 -14.53 3.17 8.63
N THR A 38 -14.32 4.49 8.68
CA THR A 38 -15.39 5.47 8.98
C THR A 38 -16.37 5.73 7.82
N GLY A 39 -16.05 5.25 6.61
CA GLY A 39 -16.93 5.28 5.43
C GLY A 39 -17.06 3.94 4.71
N GLY A 40 -16.56 2.86 5.31
CA GLY A 40 -16.48 1.52 4.71
C GLY A 40 -17.40 0.49 5.38
N PRO A 41 -17.36 -0.78 4.92
CA PRO A 41 -18.06 -1.88 5.59
C PRO A 41 -17.56 -2.10 7.02
N ASP A 42 -18.44 -2.54 7.91
CA ASP A 42 -18.07 -2.88 9.30
C ASP A 42 -17.25 -4.19 9.33
N TYR A 43 -15.93 -4.04 9.19
CA TYR A 43 -14.98 -5.16 9.19
C TYR A 43 -15.02 -5.94 10.51
N LEU A 44 -15.17 -5.24 11.64
CA LEU A 44 -15.17 -5.86 12.95
C LEU A 44 -16.37 -6.78 13.11
N LYS A 45 -17.55 -6.31 12.67
CA LYS A 45 -18.75 -7.14 12.60
C LYS A 45 -18.56 -8.32 11.67
N CYS A 46 -18.06 -8.11 10.45
CA CYS A 46 -17.85 -9.21 9.49
C CYS A 46 -16.96 -10.31 10.07
N ILE A 47 -15.85 -9.94 10.70
CA ILE A 47 -14.90 -10.90 11.30
C ILE A 47 -15.57 -11.67 12.45
N ARG A 48 -16.35 -10.98 13.31
CA ARG A 48 -17.08 -11.61 14.41
C ARG A 48 -18.18 -12.55 13.93
N ASP A 49 -18.89 -12.19 12.87
CA ASP A 49 -19.93 -13.04 12.26
C ASP A 49 -19.34 -14.34 11.67
N ARG A 50 -18.03 -14.37 11.37
CA ARG A 50 -17.30 -15.59 10.98
C ARG A 50 -16.83 -16.44 12.18
N GLY A 51 -17.21 -16.07 13.40
CA GLY A 51 -16.84 -16.79 14.62
C GLY A 51 -15.44 -16.47 15.15
N LEU A 52 -14.79 -15.44 14.60
CA LEU A 52 -13.46 -15.02 15.05
C LEU A 52 -13.57 -13.97 16.16
N SER A 53 -12.80 -14.15 17.22
CA SER A 53 -12.69 -13.15 18.30
C SER A 53 -11.88 -11.96 17.79
N ALA A 54 -12.52 -10.83 17.55
CA ALA A 54 -11.84 -9.61 17.12
C ALA A 54 -12.11 -8.42 18.04
N VAL A 55 -11.08 -7.63 18.30
CA VAL A 55 -11.13 -6.41 19.12
C VAL A 55 -10.44 -5.27 18.39
N GLU A 56 -10.95 -4.05 18.55
CA GLU A 56 -10.29 -2.88 18.01
C GLU A 56 -9.01 -2.58 18.79
N MET A 57 -7.96 -2.22 18.06
CA MET A 57 -6.69 -1.76 18.60
C MET A 57 -6.44 -0.32 18.16
N GLY A 58 -6.73 0.62 19.07
CA GLY A 58 -6.59 2.04 18.77
C GLY A 58 -7.50 2.49 17.63
N ALA A 59 -7.07 3.52 16.90
CA ALA A 59 -7.91 4.19 15.91
C ALA A 59 -7.92 3.54 14.52
N THR A 60 -7.01 2.61 14.21
CA THR A 60 -6.92 2.00 12.87
C THR A 60 -6.54 0.53 12.90
N GLY A 61 -6.59 -0.12 14.06
CA GLY A 61 -6.16 -1.50 14.24
C GLY A 61 -7.30 -2.44 14.61
N ILE A 62 -7.18 -3.71 14.23
CA ILE A 62 -8.00 -4.81 14.74
C ILE A 62 -7.07 -5.95 15.11
N GLN A 63 -7.18 -6.46 16.33
CA GLN A 63 -6.56 -7.73 16.75
C GLN A 63 -7.58 -8.83 16.63
N ILE A 64 -7.17 -9.95 16.04
CA ILE A 64 -7.97 -11.15 15.92
C ILE A 64 -7.29 -12.25 16.73
N GLY A 65 -8.05 -12.99 17.53
CA GLY A 65 -7.51 -13.95 18.47
C GLY A 65 -6.64 -13.31 19.56
N GLN A 66 -5.72 -14.10 20.12
CA GLN A 66 -4.81 -13.65 21.18
C GLN A 66 -3.41 -13.36 20.62
N PRO A 67 -2.79 -12.21 20.96
CA PRO A 67 -1.40 -11.97 20.63
C PRO A 67 -0.48 -12.95 21.40
N PRO A 68 0.71 -13.29 20.86
CA PRO A 68 1.27 -12.84 19.59
C PRO A 68 0.87 -13.70 18.38
N ALA A 69 0.10 -14.76 18.61
CA ALA A 69 -0.22 -15.75 17.57
C ALA A 69 -1.32 -15.27 16.60
N GLY A 70 -2.31 -14.56 17.14
CA GLY A 70 -3.49 -14.14 16.38
C GLY A 70 -3.18 -13.01 15.39
N PRO A 71 -3.84 -12.99 14.21
CA PRO A 71 -3.53 -12.02 13.16
C PRO A 71 -3.93 -10.59 13.55
N THR A 72 -3.22 -9.63 12.98
CA THR A 72 -3.43 -8.20 13.23
C THR A 72 -3.73 -7.47 11.93
N ILE A 73 -4.76 -6.65 11.92
CA ILE A 73 -5.08 -5.77 10.80
C ILE A 73 -4.73 -4.35 11.17
N ARG A 74 -4.06 -3.64 10.28
CA ARG A 74 -3.83 -2.20 10.38
C ARG A 74 -4.29 -1.49 9.13
N PHE A 75 -5.23 -0.56 9.30
CA PHE A 75 -5.74 0.27 8.23
C PHE A 75 -4.86 1.51 8.04
N LEU A 76 -4.53 1.81 6.79
CA LEU A 76 -3.91 3.06 6.38
C LEU A 76 -4.93 3.95 5.66
N PRO A 77 -4.68 5.26 5.52
CA PRO A 77 -5.69 6.17 4.98
C PRO A 77 -6.18 5.83 3.57
N THR A 78 -5.34 5.23 2.72
CA THR A 78 -5.68 4.86 1.35
C THR A 78 -5.01 3.55 0.92
N PRO A 79 -5.52 2.88 -0.13
CA PRO A 79 -4.81 1.75 -0.74
C PRO A 79 -3.40 2.11 -1.22
N GLY A 80 -3.23 3.31 -1.78
CA GLY A 80 -1.91 3.82 -2.17
C GLY A 80 -0.94 3.94 -0.98
N ALA A 81 -1.43 4.32 0.20
CA ALA A 81 -0.61 4.35 1.41
C ALA A 81 -0.20 2.95 1.88
N ALA A 82 -1.11 1.96 1.80
CA ALA A 82 -0.82 0.55 2.12
C ALA A 82 0.25 -0.02 1.19
N THR A 83 0.10 0.17 -0.12
CA THR A 83 1.10 -0.23 -1.11
C THR A 83 2.43 0.48 -0.90
N ALA A 84 2.42 1.80 -0.63
CA ALA A 84 3.64 2.55 -0.36
C ALA A 84 4.37 2.03 0.89
N ALA A 85 3.65 1.65 1.94
CA ALA A 85 4.23 1.08 3.15
C ALA A 85 4.91 -0.29 2.88
N GLN A 86 4.33 -1.11 2.01
CA GLN A 86 4.92 -2.37 1.57
C GLN A 86 6.17 -2.16 0.71
N ILE A 87 6.13 -1.23 -0.25
CA ILE A 87 7.29 -0.88 -1.10
C ILE A 87 8.45 -0.34 -0.26
N ALA A 88 8.14 0.48 0.75
CA ALA A 88 9.16 1.03 1.65
C ALA A 88 9.80 -0.02 2.58
N GLY A 89 9.32 -1.26 2.59
CA GLY A 89 9.83 -2.33 3.45
C GLY A 89 9.40 -2.22 4.93
N ASN A 90 8.49 -1.30 5.25
CA ASN A 90 8.05 -1.03 6.63
C ASN A 90 7.01 -2.05 7.15
N THR A 91 6.55 -2.96 6.29
CA THR A 91 5.45 -3.89 6.59
C THR A 91 5.78 -5.31 6.13
N GLN A 92 7.01 -5.76 6.37
CA GLN A 92 7.41 -7.14 6.06
C GLN A 92 6.48 -8.14 6.74
N GLY A 93 6.05 -9.16 6.00
CA GLY A 93 5.11 -10.17 6.47
C GLY A 93 3.64 -9.71 6.49
N ALA A 94 3.32 -8.48 6.11
CA ALA A 94 1.93 -8.05 5.91
C ALA A 94 1.47 -8.28 4.47
N GLU A 95 0.23 -8.72 4.31
CA GLU A 95 -0.50 -8.68 3.06
C GLU A 95 -1.25 -7.35 2.91
N VAL A 96 -1.18 -6.74 1.72
CA VAL A 96 -1.92 -5.52 1.40
C VAL A 96 -3.25 -5.90 0.75
N ILE A 97 -4.37 -5.51 1.38
CA ILE A 97 -5.72 -5.73 0.88
C ILE A 97 -6.46 -4.40 0.88
N GLY A 98 -6.51 -3.73 -0.26
CA GLY A 98 -7.01 -2.36 -0.36
C GLY A 98 -6.19 -1.43 0.54
N ALA A 99 -6.85 -0.77 1.50
CA ALA A 99 -6.20 0.10 2.49
C ALA A 99 -5.72 -0.64 3.76
N ALA A 100 -5.96 -1.95 3.86
CA ALA A 100 -5.60 -2.76 5.03
C ALA A 100 -4.25 -3.46 4.84
N LEU A 101 -3.50 -3.54 5.94
CA LEU A 101 -2.33 -4.39 6.12
C LEU A 101 -2.71 -5.54 7.04
N LEU A 102 -2.75 -6.76 6.52
CA LEU A 102 -3.03 -7.99 7.26
C LEU A 102 -1.71 -8.66 7.65
N TYR A 103 -1.42 -8.70 8.95
CA TYR A 103 -0.30 -9.46 9.52
C TYR A 103 -0.82 -10.83 9.93
N PRO A 104 -0.46 -11.91 9.22
CA PRO A 104 -1.04 -13.23 9.42
C PRO A 104 -0.57 -13.90 10.73
N ASN A 105 0.62 -13.54 11.22
CA ASN A 105 1.24 -14.14 12.40
C ASN A 105 1.23 -15.68 12.30
N ALA A 106 0.58 -16.39 13.24
CA ALA A 106 0.45 -17.84 13.23
C ALA A 106 -0.96 -18.33 12.86
N ALA A 107 -1.78 -17.48 12.24
CA ALA A 107 -3.13 -17.83 11.81
C ALA A 107 -3.12 -18.97 10.79
N SER A 108 -4.13 -19.82 10.85
CA SER A 108 -4.33 -20.87 9.85
C SER A 108 -4.80 -20.27 8.52
N ASN A 109 -4.56 -20.96 7.40
CA ASN A 109 -5.04 -20.52 6.09
C ASN A 109 -6.58 -20.31 6.06
N GLY A 110 -7.34 -21.16 6.76
CA GLY A 110 -8.80 -21.03 6.82
C GLY A 110 -9.25 -19.78 7.59
N GLU A 111 -8.51 -19.41 8.65
CA GLU A 111 -8.73 -18.18 9.40
C GLU A 111 -8.40 -16.95 8.55
N LEU A 112 -7.24 -16.96 7.88
CA LEU A 112 -6.82 -15.88 6.99
C LEU A 112 -7.81 -15.65 5.85
N GLN A 113 -8.27 -16.72 5.20
CA GLN A 113 -9.25 -16.62 4.12
C GLN A 113 -10.59 -16.03 4.60
N ALA A 114 -11.02 -16.35 5.82
CA ALA A 114 -12.21 -15.73 6.40
C ALA A 114 -12.02 -14.22 6.61
N ILE A 115 -10.84 -13.82 7.08
CA ILE A 115 -10.47 -12.41 7.31
C ILE A 115 -10.35 -11.65 5.98
N GLU A 116 -9.61 -12.19 5.01
CA GLU A 116 -9.46 -11.64 3.67
C GLU A 116 -10.82 -11.45 3.00
N SER A 117 -11.74 -12.40 3.16
CA SER A 117 -13.09 -12.26 2.62
C SER A 117 -13.86 -11.08 3.21
N CYS A 118 -13.57 -10.66 4.44
CA CYS A 118 -14.15 -9.44 5.02
C CYS A 118 -13.45 -8.17 4.52
N LEU A 119 -12.14 -8.23 4.28
CA LEU A 119 -11.35 -7.09 3.80
C LEU A 119 -11.54 -6.80 2.31
N GLY A 120 -11.79 -7.84 1.51
CA GLY A 120 -11.97 -7.76 0.05
C GLY A 120 -13.21 -6.99 -0.40
N HIS A 121 -14.13 -6.63 0.50
CA HIS A 121 -15.33 -5.86 0.16
C HIS A 121 -15.03 -4.38 -0.17
N SER A 122 -13.80 -3.91 0.04
CA SER A 122 -13.42 -2.49 -0.05
C SER A 122 -12.52 -2.12 -1.22
N VAL A 123 -12.31 -3.01 -2.20
CA VAL A 123 -11.66 -2.63 -3.48
C VAL A 123 -12.61 -1.81 -4.35
N LYS A 124 -12.84 -0.55 -3.98
CA LYS A 124 -13.16 0.50 -4.95
C LYS A 124 -11.96 1.44 -5.00
N GLY A 125 -11.22 1.32 -6.10
CA GLY A 125 -10.06 2.14 -6.43
C GLY A 125 -10.41 3.59 -6.70
#